data_AF-A0A1C6ES00-F1
#
_entry.id   AF-A0A1C6ES00-F1
#
_cell.length_a   1.000
_cell.length_b   1.000
_cell.length_c   1.000
_cell.angle_alpha   90.00
_cell.angle_beta   90.00
_cell.angle_gamma   90.00
#
_symmetry.space_group_name_H-M   'P 1'
#
loop_
_entity.id
_entity.type
_entity.pdbx_description
1 polymer ?
#
loop_
_entity_poly.entity_id
_entity_poly.type
_entity_poly.pdbx_seq_one_letter_code
_entity_poly.pdbx_strand_id
1 'polypeptide(L)'
;MIKKVTLLTTLGAITLGIAIGVSANGIVQKVQSEIRGDFVIKTNGQIQTLKSVDGETVYPMLYEGTTYLPVRAIAELNNKEVVWYEDTKTIDIVDKTNSTVTDADKIVNGDISKQTPVPRQTSQPSQGGYDITNSTKITLDKAIEIVVNKAGVSENDLYSKNANYDYDHGQYIVEVEIDTKSTEYDAKIDAVSGNVLEWNSKNERVNSYINLNGVISLDKAIEIVVAEKNIDKNKILAKKASYDYERGKTVIGVEIYVDGFEYDVELDAMTGAVQKWN
;
A
#
# COMPACT_ATOMS: atom_id res chain seq x y z
N MET A 1 10.50 11.80 -36.07
CA MET A 1 9.51 10.82 -35.58
C MET A 1 9.94 10.42 -34.18
N ILE A 2 9.37 11.05 -33.16
CA ILE A 2 9.66 10.73 -31.77
C ILE A 2 8.84 9.49 -31.44
N LYS A 3 9.50 8.37 -31.18
CA LYS A 3 8.83 7.15 -30.72
C LYS A 3 8.27 7.46 -29.35
N LYS A 4 6.95 7.47 -29.23
CA LYS A 4 6.26 7.46 -27.94
C LYS A 4 6.60 6.12 -27.28
N VAL A 5 7.37 6.16 -26.20
CA VAL A 5 7.45 5.03 -25.28
C VAL A 5 6.23 5.17 -24.39
N THR A 6 5.10 4.66 -24.89
CA THR A 6 3.93 4.45 -24.04
C THR A 6 4.33 3.27 -23.16
N LEU A 7 4.77 3.55 -21.93
CA LEU A 7 4.92 2.53 -20.92
C LEU A 7 3.51 2.01 -20.64
N LEU A 8 3.16 0.95 -21.36
CA LEU A 8 1.93 0.20 -21.19
C LEU A 8 2.13 -0.60 -19.90
N THR A 9 2.06 0.07 -18.75
CA THR A 9 1.91 -0.59 -17.45
C THR A 9 0.56 -1.27 -17.53
N THR A 10 0.59 -2.53 -17.94
CA THR A 10 -0.57 -3.38 -17.98
C THR A 10 -1.03 -3.43 -16.54
N LEU A 11 -2.21 -2.85 -16.26
CA LEU A 11 -2.94 -3.12 -15.03
C LEU A 11 -2.77 -4.61 -14.77
N GLY A 12 -2.14 -4.97 -13.66
CA GLY A 12 -2.21 -6.33 -13.16
C GLY A 12 -3.70 -6.64 -13.16
N ALA A 13 -4.14 -7.44 -14.13
CA ALA A 13 -5.54 -7.69 -14.31
C ALA A 13 -5.98 -8.30 -13.00
N ILE A 14 -6.76 -7.56 -12.22
CA ILE A 14 -7.49 -8.13 -11.10
C ILE A 14 -8.43 -9.12 -11.78
N THR A 15 -7.96 -10.36 -11.95
CA THR A 15 -8.76 -11.45 -12.47
C THR A 15 -9.74 -11.78 -11.37
N LEU A 16 -10.81 -10.99 -11.31
CA LEU A 16 -12.05 -11.36 -10.67
C LEU A 16 -12.47 -12.65 -11.36
N GLY A 17 -12.24 -13.77 -10.70
CA GLY A 17 -12.72 -15.08 -11.15
C GLY A 17 -14.24 -15.07 -11.15
N ILE A 18 -14.85 -14.60 -12.24
CA ILE A 18 -16.29 -14.74 -12.45
C ILE A 18 -16.52 -16.19 -12.86
N ALA A 19 -16.83 -17.06 -11.90
CA ALA A 19 -17.41 -18.36 -12.20
C ALA A 19 -18.86 -18.12 -12.68
N ILE A 20 -19.06 -17.97 -13.99
CA ILE A 20 -20.41 -17.91 -14.57
C ILE A 20 -21.00 -19.33 -14.54
N GLY A 21 -21.66 -19.66 -13.43
CA GLY A 21 -22.55 -20.83 -13.38
C GLY A 21 -23.77 -20.56 -14.24
N VAL A 22 -23.96 -21.33 -15.31
CA VAL A 22 -25.19 -21.28 -16.11
C VAL A 22 -26.31 -21.92 -15.28
N SER A 23 -27.20 -21.10 -14.71
CA SER A 23 -28.46 -21.60 -14.15
C SER A 23 -29.64 -20.76 -14.64
N ALA A 24 -30.61 -21.44 -15.25
CA ALA A 24 -31.89 -20.88 -15.63
C ALA A 24 -32.63 -20.34 -14.38
N ASN A 25 -33.11 -19.09 -14.46
CA ASN A 25 -34.04 -18.44 -13.54
C ASN A 25 -33.60 -18.24 -12.06
N GLY A 26 -32.32 -17.94 -11.81
CA GLY A 26 -31.85 -17.42 -10.53
C GLY A 26 -31.28 -16.01 -10.68
N ILE A 27 -31.62 -15.10 -9.78
CA ILE A 27 -30.92 -13.81 -9.62
C ILE A 27 -29.43 -14.14 -9.50
N VAL A 28 -28.60 -13.67 -10.44
CA VAL A 28 -27.15 -13.83 -10.35
C VAL A 28 -26.69 -13.01 -9.14
N GLN A 29 -26.54 -13.67 -7.99
CA GLN A 29 -26.00 -13.05 -6.79
C GLN A 29 -24.48 -13.04 -6.95
N LYS A 30 -23.91 -11.85 -7.16
CA LYS A 30 -22.47 -11.66 -7.29
C LYS A 30 -21.82 -11.92 -5.93
N VAL A 31 -21.35 -13.14 -5.71
CA VAL A 31 -20.60 -13.50 -4.51
C VAL A 31 -19.19 -12.92 -4.64
N GLN A 32 -18.93 -11.81 -3.94
CA GLN A 32 -17.61 -11.17 -3.90
C GLN A 32 -16.96 -11.43 -2.55
N SER A 33 -15.75 -11.99 -2.57
CA SER A 33 -14.84 -11.92 -1.43
C SER A 33 -13.99 -10.66 -1.57
N GLU A 34 -13.84 -9.91 -0.49
CA GLU A 34 -13.02 -8.70 -0.43
C GLU A 34 -11.96 -8.87 0.65
N ILE A 35 -10.71 -8.57 0.37
CA ILE A 35 -9.71 -8.46 1.43
C ILE A 35 -9.77 -7.04 1.99
N ARG A 36 -9.88 -6.95 3.32
CA ARG A 36 -10.25 -5.75 4.07
C ARG A 36 -9.11 -5.26 4.95
N GLY A 37 -8.13 -4.64 4.32
CA GLY A 37 -7.01 -4.00 5.05
C GLY A 37 -7.41 -2.78 5.88
N ASP A 38 -8.63 -2.27 5.72
CA ASP A 38 -9.23 -1.20 6.51
C ASP A 38 -9.79 -1.68 7.86
N PHE A 39 -9.95 -2.98 8.06
CA PHE A 39 -10.46 -3.54 9.31
C PHE A 39 -9.44 -3.41 10.44
N VAL A 40 -9.84 -2.74 11.53
CA VAL A 40 -9.02 -2.59 12.74
C VAL A 40 -9.27 -3.77 13.67
N ILE A 41 -8.27 -4.62 13.84
CA ILE A 41 -8.31 -5.74 14.77
C ILE A 41 -7.82 -5.28 16.14
N LYS A 42 -8.60 -5.56 17.18
CA LYS A 42 -8.23 -5.25 18.57
C LYS A 42 -8.38 -6.47 19.46
N THR A 43 -7.39 -6.68 20.32
CA THR A 43 -7.45 -7.64 21.43
C THR A 43 -7.28 -6.86 22.72
N ASN A 44 -8.23 -7.00 23.66
CA ASN A 44 -8.22 -6.26 24.93
C ASN A 44 -8.06 -4.73 24.75
N GLY A 45 -8.67 -4.16 23.71
CA GLY A 45 -8.61 -2.74 23.37
C GLY A 45 -7.31 -2.29 22.67
N GLN A 46 -6.30 -3.16 22.55
CA GLN A 46 -5.04 -2.88 21.86
C GLN A 46 -5.14 -3.25 20.38
N ILE A 47 -4.71 -2.35 19.49
CA ILE A 47 -4.64 -2.60 18.05
C ILE A 47 -3.62 -3.70 17.78
N GLN A 48 -3.98 -4.65 16.94
CA GLN A 48 -3.15 -5.78 16.55
C GLN A 48 -2.86 -5.74 15.05
N THR A 49 -1.62 -6.09 14.70
CA THR A 49 -1.22 -6.40 13.32
C THR A 49 -1.20 -7.90 13.18
N LEU A 50 -2.02 -8.43 12.28
CA LEU A 50 -2.04 -9.86 11.97
C LEU A 50 -0.85 -10.19 11.06
N LYS A 51 -0.09 -11.25 11.39
CA LYS A 51 1.11 -11.65 10.64
C LYS A 51 1.03 -13.09 10.15
N SER A 52 1.74 -13.36 9.05
CA SER A 52 2.05 -14.70 8.53
C SER A 52 3.27 -15.30 9.26
N VAL A 53 3.61 -16.56 8.95
CA VAL A 53 4.83 -17.22 9.47
C VAL A 53 6.11 -16.54 9.05
N ASP A 54 6.09 -15.88 7.90
CA ASP A 54 7.24 -15.16 7.33
C ASP A 54 7.32 -13.72 7.90
N GLY A 55 6.39 -13.34 8.78
CA GLY A 55 6.32 -12.04 9.42
C GLY A 55 5.59 -10.96 8.62
N GLU A 56 5.05 -11.31 7.45
CA GLU A 56 4.27 -10.44 6.57
C GLU A 56 2.89 -10.13 7.14
N THR A 57 2.38 -8.92 6.90
CA THR A 57 1.03 -8.54 7.35
C THR A 57 -0.03 -9.26 6.53
N VAL A 58 -1.02 -9.85 7.20
CA VAL A 58 -2.17 -10.52 6.56
C VAL A 58 -3.47 -9.83 6.95
N TYR A 59 -4.44 -9.78 6.05
CA TYR A 59 -5.65 -8.99 6.24
C TYR A 59 -6.92 -9.85 6.34
N PRO A 60 -7.98 -9.37 7.02
CA PRO A 60 -9.30 -10.00 7.03
C PRO A 60 -9.88 -10.13 5.62
N MET A 61 -10.74 -11.13 5.44
CA MET A 61 -11.57 -11.27 4.24
C MET A 61 -13.04 -11.05 4.60
N LEU A 62 -13.75 -10.21 3.87
CA LEU A 62 -15.19 -10.08 3.95
C LEU A 62 -15.83 -10.92 2.84
N TYR A 63 -16.68 -11.85 3.22
CA TYR A 63 -17.42 -12.70 2.30
C TYR A 63 -18.87 -12.80 2.77
N GLU A 64 -19.81 -12.37 1.92
CA GLU A 64 -21.25 -12.36 2.23
C GLU A 64 -21.59 -11.69 3.58
N GLY A 65 -20.93 -10.58 3.88
CA GLY A 65 -21.13 -9.83 5.14
C GLY A 65 -20.46 -10.47 6.36
N THR A 66 -19.81 -11.62 6.20
CA THR A 66 -19.06 -12.30 7.27
C THR A 66 -17.58 -11.98 7.16
N THR A 67 -16.97 -11.59 8.28
CA THR A 67 -15.52 -11.34 8.36
C THR A 67 -14.79 -12.63 8.73
N TYR A 68 -13.89 -13.06 7.86
CA TYR A 68 -12.99 -14.18 8.05
C TYR A 68 -11.60 -13.64 8.38
N LEU A 69 -11.02 -14.13 9.47
CA LEU A 69 -9.68 -13.72 9.92
C LEU A 69 -8.67 -14.83 9.62
N PRO A 70 -7.43 -14.49 9.25
CA PRO A 70 -6.35 -15.45 9.14
C PRO A 70 -6.16 -16.23 10.45
N VAL A 71 -6.55 -17.51 10.43
CA VAL A 71 -6.60 -18.37 11.64
C VAL A 71 -5.26 -18.42 12.39
N ARG A 72 -4.15 -18.46 11.64
CA ARG A 72 -2.80 -18.50 12.20
C ARG A 72 -2.44 -17.22 12.97
N ALA A 73 -2.70 -16.06 12.37
CA ALA A 73 -2.43 -14.79 13.03
C ALA A 73 -3.23 -14.64 14.33
N ILE A 74 -4.50 -15.06 14.33
CA ILE A 74 -5.34 -15.04 15.53
C ILE A 74 -4.85 -16.02 16.60
N ALA A 75 -4.41 -17.22 16.21
CA ALA A 75 -3.83 -18.17 17.14
C ALA A 75 -2.54 -17.64 17.80
N GLU A 76 -1.65 -17.02 17.01
CA GLU A 76 -0.38 -16.48 17.50
C GLU A 76 -0.58 -15.33 18.50
N LEU A 77 -1.57 -14.46 18.26
CA LEU A 77 -1.97 -13.42 19.22
C LEU A 77 -2.37 -14.00 20.59
N ASN A 78 -2.78 -15.27 20.63
CA ASN A 78 -3.20 -15.99 21.82
C ASN A 78 -2.14 -17.00 22.31
N ASN A 79 -0.88 -16.85 21.91
CA ASN A 79 0.24 -17.76 22.25
C ASN A 79 -0.04 -19.23 21.85
N LYS A 80 -0.78 -19.44 20.77
CA LYS A 80 -1.05 -20.73 20.16
C LYS A 80 -0.37 -20.85 18.81
N GLU A 81 -0.27 -22.08 18.32
CA GLU A 81 0.25 -22.41 17.00
C GLU A 81 -0.81 -23.17 16.22
N VAL A 82 -0.83 -22.97 14.90
CA VAL A 82 -1.72 -23.67 13.99
C VAL A 82 -0.95 -24.72 13.22
N VAL A 83 -1.30 -25.98 13.41
CA VAL A 83 -0.76 -27.14 12.71
C VAL A 83 -1.74 -27.57 11.61
N TRP A 84 -1.23 -27.81 10.41
CA TRP A 84 -2.01 -28.34 9.29
C TRP A 84 -1.60 -29.79 9.02
N TYR A 85 -2.56 -30.70 9.13
CA TYR A 85 -2.40 -32.11 8.77
C TYR A 85 -2.97 -32.33 7.36
N GLU A 86 -2.08 -32.46 6.38
CA GLU A 86 -2.45 -32.59 4.96
C GLU A 86 -3.28 -33.85 4.70
N ASP A 87 -2.93 -34.99 5.31
CA ASP A 87 -3.56 -36.29 5.09
C ASP A 87 -5.04 -36.30 5.51
N THR A 88 -5.36 -35.60 6.60
CA THR A 88 -6.72 -35.54 7.17
C THR A 88 -7.42 -34.21 6.91
N LYS A 89 -6.78 -33.29 6.19
CA LYS A 89 -7.25 -31.91 5.95
C LYS A 89 -7.67 -31.23 7.26
N THR A 90 -6.90 -31.45 8.33
CA THR A 90 -7.24 -31.00 9.69
C THR A 90 -6.37 -29.82 10.09
N ILE A 91 -7.01 -28.78 10.61
CA ILE A 91 -6.36 -27.66 11.29
C ILE A 91 -6.44 -27.94 12.79
N ASP A 92 -5.30 -27.96 13.46
CA ASP A 92 -5.21 -28.09 14.91
C ASP A 92 -4.58 -26.84 15.51
N ILE A 93 -5.18 -26.34 16.60
CA ILE A 93 -4.74 -25.11 17.28
C ILE A 93 -4.24 -25.50 18.66
N VAL A 94 -2.93 -25.64 18.77
CA VAL A 94 -2.27 -26.16 19.96
C VAL A 94 -1.64 -25.03 20.76
N ASP A 95 -1.44 -25.24 22.07
CA ASP A 95 -0.60 -24.33 22.85
C ASP A 95 0.82 -24.36 22.30
N LYS A 96 1.45 -23.19 22.14
CA LYS A 96 2.90 -23.16 21.89
C LYS A 96 3.56 -23.85 23.08
N THR A 97 4.19 -24.99 22.81
CA THR A 97 4.97 -25.69 23.82
C THR A 97 6.22 -24.87 24.08
N ASN A 98 6.14 -23.97 25.06
CA ASN A 98 7.32 -23.38 25.66
C ASN A 98 8.11 -24.55 26.27
N SER A 99 9.14 -25.04 25.59
CA SER A 99 10.14 -25.90 26.23
C SER A 99 10.94 -25.07 27.23
N THR A 100 10.34 -24.79 28.39
CA THR A 100 11.02 -24.37 29.60
C THR A 100 10.28 -24.92 30.82
N VAL A 101 10.47 -26.21 31.06
CA VAL A 101 10.55 -26.71 32.43
C VAL A 101 11.98 -27.24 32.57
N THR A 102 12.87 -26.39 33.07
CA THR A 102 14.10 -26.85 33.72
C THR A 102 14.02 -26.39 35.16
N ASP A 103 13.03 -26.92 35.86
CA ASP A 103 13.01 -27.01 37.30
C ASP A 103 14.10 -28.03 37.66
N ALA A 104 15.35 -27.58 37.59
CA ALA A 104 16.53 -28.34 37.99
C ALA A 104 17.43 -27.39 38.77
N ASP A 105 17.24 -27.46 40.09
CA ASP A 105 18.05 -26.89 41.14
C ASP A 105 19.52 -26.64 40.77
N LYS A 106 19.93 -25.37 40.77
CA LYS A 106 21.21 -24.94 41.34
C LYS A 106 21.09 -23.56 41.96
N ILE A 107 21.07 -23.54 43.30
CA ILE A 107 21.39 -22.37 44.12
C ILE A 107 22.86 -22.01 43.89
N VAL A 108 23.13 -20.74 43.58
CA VAL A 108 24.40 -20.06 43.88
C VAL A 108 24.09 -18.68 44.47
N ASN A 109 24.60 -18.46 45.68
CA ASN A 109 24.60 -17.20 46.42
C ASN A 109 25.52 -16.16 45.74
N GLY A 110 25.16 -14.87 45.79
CA GLY A 110 26.14 -13.79 45.62
C GLY A 110 25.59 -12.41 45.21
N ASP A 111 25.33 -11.58 46.22
CA ASP A 111 25.37 -10.11 46.26
C ASP A 111 24.56 -9.21 45.30
N ILE A 112 23.63 -8.49 45.93
CA ILE A 112 23.05 -7.22 45.51
C ILE A 112 24.07 -6.11 45.79
N SER A 113 24.68 -5.49 44.77
CA SER A 113 24.94 -4.03 44.76
C SER A 113 25.62 -3.51 43.48
N LYS A 114 25.18 -2.30 43.10
CA LYS A 114 25.76 -1.32 42.15
C LYS A 114 25.37 -1.43 40.67
N GLN A 115 24.41 -0.59 40.28
CA GLN A 115 24.66 0.52 39.34
C GLN A 115 23.57 1.60 39.46
N THR A 116 24.00 2.86 39.48
CA THR A 116 23.21 4.11 39.49
C THR A 116 23.61 4.93 38.23
N PRO A 117 23.03 6.11 37.92
CA PRO A 117 22.13 6.34 36.80
C PRO A 117 22.71 7.20 35.62
N VAL A 118 22.15 7.00 34.42
CA VAL A 118 22.03 7.80 33.15
C VAL A 118 23.14 8.78 32.70
N PRO A 119 23.29 8.94 31.36
CA PRO A 119 22.85 10.24 30.81
C PRO A 119 22.04 10.16 29.50
N ARG A 120 21.11 11.13 29.44
CA ARG A 120 20.20 11.53 28.37
C ARG A 120 20.88 12.53 27.44
N GLN A 121 20.74 12.35 26.11
CA GLN A 121 20.85 13.39 25.07
C GLN A 121 19.85 13.02 23.96
N THR A 122 18.75 13.77 23.73
CA THR A 122 18.62 15.03 22.93
C THR A 122 19.04 14.83 21.47
N SER A 123 18.33 15.20 20.40
CA SER A 123 16.99 15.71 20.10
C SER A 123 16.91 15.63 18.56
N GLN A 124 15.85 15.11 17.95
CA GLN A 124 15.57 15.31 16.52
C GLN A 124 14.11 15.74 16.33
N PRO A 125 13.83 16.57 15.31
CA PRO A 125 12.88 17.66 15.42
C PRO A 125 11.42 17.21 15.26
N SER A 126 10.56 17.77 16.11
CA SER A 126 9.13 17.88 15.83
C SER A 126 8.86 19.03 14.88
N GLN A 127 7.99 18.81 13.91
CA GLN A 127 6.79 19.59 13.55
C GLN A 127 6.54 19.50 12.03
N GLY A 128 5.53 18.70 11.68
CA GLY A 128 4.87 18.64 10.37
C GLY A 128 3.62 17.80 10.58
N GLY A 129 2.50 18.48 10.90
CA GLY A 129 1.31 17.88 11.50
C GLY A 129 0.74 16.69 10.72
N TYR A 130 0.48 15.61 11.43
CA TYR A 130 -0.33 14.50 10.95
C TYR A 130 -1.78 14.97 10.92
N ASP A 131 -2.29 15.27 9.72
CA ASP A 131 -3.72 15.48 9.52
C ASP A 131 -4.41 14.11 9.47
N ILE A 132 -5.19 13.84 10.51
CA ILE A 132 -5.82 12.55 10.78
C ILE A 132 -7.20 12.58 10.14
N THR A 133 -7.27 12.48 8.82
CA THR A 133 -8.52 12.25 8.10
C THR A 133 -8.49 10.87 7.45
N ASN A 134 -8.92 9.86 8.21
CA ASN A 134 -9.36 8.51 7.77
C ASN A 134 -8.82 8.02 6.42
N SER A 135 -7.53 7.73 6.37
CA SER A 135 -6.97 6.76 5.43
C SER A 135 -5.77 6.08 6.10
N THR A 136 -5.94 4.82 6.48
CA THR A 136 -4.87 3.96 7.03
C THR A 136 -3.76 3.66 6.00
N LYS A 137 -3.79 4.32 4.84
CA LYS A 137 -2.93 4.08 3.69
C LYS A 137 -2.17 5.37 3.35
N ILE A 138 -0.90 5.26 3.03
CA ILE A 138 -0.06 6.36 2.56
C ILE A 138 -0.65 6.93 1.27
N THR A 139 -0.44 8.22 1.08
CA THR A 139 -0.86 8.92 -0.14
C THR A 139 0.16 8.67 -1.27
N LEU A 140 -0.22 8.95 -2.52
CA LEU A 140 0.70 8.79 -3.65
C LEU A 140 1.90 9.74 -3.56
N ASP A 141 1.66 10.99 -3.14
CA ASP A 141 2.72 11.96 -2.93
C ASP A 141 3.67 11.53 -1.80
N LYS A 142 3.15 10.90 -0.74
CA LYS A 142 3.99 10.36 0.34
C LYS A 142 4.86 9.18 -0.13
N ALA A 143 4.31 8.33 -1.00
CA ALA A 143 5.06 7.24 -1.61
C ALA A 143 6.21 7.79 -2.48
N ILE A 144 5.96 8.82 -3.28
CA ILE A 144 7.00 9.52 -4.07
C ILE A 144 8.07 10.12 -3.17
N GLU A 145 7.69 10.78 -2.07
CA GLU A 145 8.63 11.32 -1.09
C GLU A 145 9.59 10.25 -0.54
N ILE A 146 9.07 9.04 -0.27
CA ILE A 146 9.88 7.90 0.20
C ILE A 146 10.92 7.50 -0.86
N VAL A 147 10.52 7.41 -2.14
CA VAL A 147 11.42 7.03 -3.24
C VAL A 147 12.48 8.11 -3.50
N VAL A 148 12.08 9.38 -3.53
CA VAL A 148 13.01 10.52 -3.70
C VAL A 148 14.07 10.53 -2.59
N ASN A 149 13.64 10.38 -1.34
CA ASN A 149 14.55 10.33 -0.20
C ASN A 149 15.48 9.10 -0.26
N LYS A 150 14.97 7.93 -0.65
CA LYS A 150 15.76 6.70 -0.77
C LYS A 150 16.75 6.74 -1.92
N ALA A 151 16.39 7.36 -3.05
CA ALA A 151 17.28 7.60 -4.18
C ALA A 151 18.35 8.66 -3.86
N GLY A 152 18.14 9.51 -2.84
CA GLY A 152 19.04 10.60 -2.49
C GLY A 152 19.07 11.69 -3.56
N VAL A 153 17.95 11.89 -4.25
CA VAL A 153 17.80 12.89 -5.33
C VAL A 153 16.97 14.08 -4.84
N SER A 154 17.11 15.22 -5.50
CA SER A 154 16.25 16.38 -5.26
C SER A 154 14.97 16.24 -6.07
N GLU A 155 13.82 16.62 -5.51
CA GLU A 155 12.56 16.66 -6.25
C GLU A 155 12.64 17.62 -7.47
N ASN A 156 13.48 18.66 -7.37
CA ASN A 156 13.73 19.59 -8.48
C ASN A 156 14.54 18.99 -9.64
N ASP A 157 15.19 17.84 -9.42
CA ASP A 157 15.97 17.14 -10.44
C ASP A 157 15.14 16.05 -11.15
N LEU A 158 13.86 15.90 -10.79
CA LEU A 158 12.96 14.94 -11.40
C LEU A 158 12.49 15.40 -12.78
N TYR A 159 12.52 14.46 -13.72
CA TYR A 159 12.04 14.61 -15.08
C TYR A 159 10.61 14.07 -15.22
N SER A 160 10.25 13.10 -14.39
CA SER A 160 8.90 12.54 -14.26
C SER A 160 8.69 12.02 -12.82
N LYS A 161 7.44 11.92 -12.39
CA LYS A 161 7.04 11.20 -11.18
C LYS A 161 5.65 10.60 -11.36
N ASN A 162 5.56 9.29 -11.18
CA ASN A 162 4.35 8.50 -11.38
C ASN A 162 4.11 7.66 -10.13
N ALA A 163 2.84 7.52 -9.76
CA ALA A 163 2.47 6.63 -8.66
C ALA A 163 1.13 5.95 -8.95
N ASN A 164 1.09 4.66 -8.67
CA ASN A 164 -0.09 3.81 -8.84
C ASN A 164 -0.39 3.08 -7.54
N TYR A 165 -1.65 3.10 -7.13
CA TYR A 165 -2.15 2.32 -6.03
C TYR A 165 -2.72 1.00 -6.56
N ASP A 166 -2.14 -0.12 -6.11
CA ASP A 166 -2.50 -1.45 -6.56
C ASP A 166 -2.77 -2.40 -5.38
N TYR A 167 -3.27 -3.58 -5.71
CA TYR A 167 -3.54 -4.67 -4.81
C TYR A 167 -2.90 -5.97 -5.34
N ASP A 168 -1.76 -6.32 -4.76
CA ASP A 168 -0.94 -7.45 -5.19
C ASP A 168 -0.91 -8.54 -4.11
N HIS A 169 -1.25 -9.78 -4.46
CA HIS A 169 -1.19 -10.98 -3.61
C HIS A 169 -1.83 -10.94 -2.21
N GLY A 170 -2.72 -9.98 -1.88
CA GLY A 170 -3.18 -9.83 -0.50
C GLY A 170 -2.90 -8.45 0.10
N GLN A 171 -1.99 -7.69 -0.50
CA GLN A 171 -1.39 -6.50 0.07
C GLN A 171 -1.70 -5.29 -0.79
N TYR A 172 -2.10 -4.20 -0.13
CA TYR A 172 -2.16 -2.91 -0.79
C TYR A 172 -0.76 -2.35 -0.94
N ILE A 173 -0.39 -2.03 -2.19
CA ILE A 173 0.91 -1.48 -2.52
C ILE A 173 0.76 -0.17 -3.27
N VAL A 174 1.79 0.67 -3.18
CA VAL A 174 1.98 1.79 -4.08
C VAL A 174 3.21 1.52 -4.92
N GLU A 175 3.02 1.44 -6.23
CA GLU A 175 4.12 1.41 -7.20
C GLU A 175 4.48 2.85 -7.55
N VAL A 176 5.77 3.17 -7.47
CA VAL A 176 6.28 4.50 -7.74
C VAL A 176 7.41 4.38 -8.76
N GLU A 177 7.35 5.23 -9.77
CA GLU A 177 8.39 5.40 -10.79
C GLU A 177 8.77 6.87 -10.82
N ILE A 178 10.06 7.16 -10.60
CA ILE A 178 10.60 8.52 -10.74
C ILE A 178 11.79 8.51 -11.70
N ASP A 179 11.82 9.51 -12.57
CA ASP A 179 12.92 9.72 -13.49
C ASP A 179 13.78 10.90 -13.07
N THR A 180 15.09 10.72 -13.18
CA THR A 180 16.05 11.81 -13.26
C THR A 180 16.58 11.91 -14.69
N LYS A 181 17.49 12.86 -14.94
CA LYS A 181 18.16 12.99 -16.24
C LYS A 181 18.86 11.72 -16.74
N SER A 182 19.30 10.84 -15.83
CA SER A 182 20.16 9.69 -16.17
C SER A 182 19.75 8.37 -15.53
N THR A 183 18.76 8.37 -14.65
CA THR A 183 18.39 7.21 -13.85
C THR A 183 16.89 7.19 -13.63
N GLU A 184 16.28 6.05 -13.93
CA GLU A 184 14.91 5.65 -13.59
C GLU A 184 14.97 4.86 -12.28
N TYR A 185 14.05 5.14 -11.36
CA TYR A 185 13.90 4.42 -10.09
C TYR A 185 12.48 3.91 -9.95
N ASP A 186 12.37 2.60 -9.70
CA ASP A 186 11.10 1.93 -9.46
C ASP A 186 11.07 1.39 -8.03
N ALA A 187 9.93 1.54 -7.37
CA ALA A 187 9.72 0.98 -6.06
C ALA A 187 8.29 0.45 -5.88
N LYS A 188 8.16 -0.67 -5.16
CA LYS A 188 6.90 -1.09 -4.56
C LYS A 188 6.93 -0.79 -3.08
N ILE A 189 5.90 -0.14 -2.57
CA ILE A 189 5.83 0.32 -1.18
C ILE A 189 4.57 -0.28 -0.54
N ASP A 190 4.69 -0.85 0.64
CA ASP A 190 3.53 -1.28 1.42
C ASP A 190 2.69 -0.05 1.75
N ALA A 191 1.45 -0.04 1.26
CA ALA A 191 0.61 1.15 1.31
C ALA A 191 0.19 1.52 2.74
N VAL A 192 0.33 0.64 3.73
CA VAL A 192 -0.11 0.90 5.12
C VAL A 192 1.05 1.42 5.97
N SER A 193 2.20 0.76 5.89
CA SER A 193 3.39 1.03 6.69
C SER A 193 4.35 2.02 6.05
N GLY A 194 4.31 2.18 4.73
CA GLY A 194 5.31 2.96 3.98
C GLY A 194 6.66 2.25 3.81
N ASN A 195 6.75 0.96 4.11
CA ASN A 195 7.97 0.19 3.91
C ASN A 195 8.20 -0.07 2.42
N VAL A 196 9.43 0.13 1.95
CA VAL A 196 9.82 -0.25 0.58
C VAL A 196 10.00 -1.76 0.50
N LEU A 197 9.18 -2.41 -0.32
CA LEU A 197 9.14 -3.85 -0.55
C LEU A 197 10.05 -4.27 -1.70
N GLU A 198 10.03 -3.50 -2.79
CA GLU A 198 10.86 -3.72 -3.97
C GLU A 198 11.55 -2.41 -4.36
N TRP A 199 12.78 -2.49 -4.86
CA TRP A 199 13.56 -1.34 -5.30
C TRP A 199 14.42 -1.72 -6.51
N ASN A 200 14.27 -0.98 -7.60
CA ASN A 200 15.10 -1.09 -8.80
C ASN A 200 15.60 0.30 -9.23
N SER A 201 16.74 0.31 -9.91
CA SER A 201 17.27 1.52 -10.54
C SER A 201 17.97 1.15 -11.83
N LYS A 202 17.70 1.90 -12.89
CA LYS A 202 18.29 1.67 -14.21
C LYS A 202 18.86 2.97 -14.76
N ASN A 203 20.07 2.88 -15.33
CA ASN A 203 20.67 4.00 -16.04
C ASN A 203 19.94 4.19 -17.38
N GLU A 204 19.07 5.18 -17.43
CA GLU A 204 18.23 5.53 -18.57
C GLU A 204 18.35 7.03 -18.80
N ARG A 205 18.72 7.46 -20.02
CA ARG A 205 18.76 8.89 -20.35
C ARG A 205 17.37 9.35 -20.73
N VAL A 206 16.74 10.11 -19.84
CA VAL A 206 15.43 10.70 -20.09
C VAL A 206 15.61 11.99 -20.90
N ASN A 207 15.09 11.98 -22.13
CA ASN A 207 15.18 13.11 -23.06
C ASN A 207 13.97 14.06 -23.00
N SER A 208 12.94 13.71 -22.22
CA SER A 208 11.73 14.53 -22.02
C SER A 208 11.77 15.16 -20.63
N TYR A 209 11.84 16.48 -20.55
CA TYR A 209 11.83 17.21 -19.29
C TYR A 209 10.46 17.83 -19.07
N ILE A 210 9.85 17.54 -17.92
CA ILE A 210 8.61 18.16 -17.47
C ILE A 210 8.98 19.21 -16.42
N ASN A 211 8.47 20.43 -16.56
CA ASN A 211 8.61 21.41 -15.50
C ASN A 211 7.58 21.12 -14.40
N LEU A 212 8.07 20.61 -13.26
CA LEU A 212 7.26 20.28 -12.08
C LEU A 212 7.18 21.44 -11.08
N ASN A 213 7.76 22.61 -11.36
CA ASN A 213 7.68 23.74 -10.45
C ASN A 213 6.28 24.37 -10.46
N GLY A 214 5.63 24.39 -9.28
CA GLY A 214 4.33 25.04 -9.10
C GLY A 214 3.13 24.21 -9.56
N VAL A 215 3.33 22.95 -9.96
CA VAL A 215 2.24 22.02 -10.27
C VAL A 215 1.52 21.59 -8.98
N ILE A 216 0.23 21.27 -9.09
CA ILE A 216 -0.53 20.62 -8.01
C ILE A 216 -0.01 19.20 -7.78
N SER A 217 -0.23 18.67 -6.59
CA SER A 217 0.18 17.31 -6.22
C SER A 217 -0.70 16.23 -6.88
N LEU A 218 -0.21 14.98 -6.95
CA LEU A 218 -0.97 13.88 -7.57
C LEU A 218 -2.22 13.56 -6.75
N ASP A 219 -2.12 13.53 -5.42
CA ASP A 219 -3.29 13.32 -4.57
C ASP A 219 -4.29 14.46 -4.71
N LYS A 220 -3.82 15.70 -4.94
CA LYS A 220 -4.73 16.83 -5.20
C LYS A 220 -5.50 16.67 -6.50
N ALA A 221 -4.85 16.18 -7.55
CA ALA A 221 -5.53 15.89 -8.81
C ALA A 221 -6.60 14.81 -8.62
N ILE A 222 -6.30 13.72 -7.89
CA ILE A 222 -7.27 12.67 -7.54
C ILE A 222 -8.45 13.25 -6.76
N GLU A 223 -8.21 14.12 -5.78
CA GLU A 223 -9.30 14.78 -5.02
C GLU A 223 -10.25 15.56 -5.93
N ILE A 224 -9.72 16.28 -6.93
CA ILE A 224 -10.52 17.02 -7.90
C ILE A 224 -11.42 16.06 -8.69
N VAL A 225 -10.85 14.98 -9.22
CA VAL A 225 -11.60 13.96 -9.99
C VAL A 225 -12.70 13.32 -9.14
N VAL A 226 -12.38 12.95 -7.90
CA VAL A 226 -13.34 12.38 -6.95
C VAL A 226 -14.48 13.35 -6.67
N ALA A 227 -14.20 14.63 -6.46
CA ALA A 227 -15.21 15.64 -6.22
C ALA A 227 -16.08 15.89 -7.46
N GLU A 228 -15.46 16.03 -8.64
CA GLU A 228 -16.13 16.33 -9.91
C GLU A 228 -17.11 15.23 -10.33
N LYS A 229 -16.78 13.96 -10.04
CA LYS A 229 -17.61 12.79 -10.34
C LYS A 229 -18.43 12.29 -9.15
N ASN A 230 -18.35 12.97 -7.99
CA ASN A 230 -18.99 12.55 -6.75
C ASN A 230 -18.72 11.07 -6.41
N ILE A 231 -17.45 10.65 -6.57
CA ILE A 231 -17.01 9.27 -6.35
C ILE A 231 -17.02 8.97 -4.84
N ASP A 232 -17.63 7.86 -4.46
CA ASP A 232 -17.51 7.33 -3.10
C ASP A 232 -16.10 6.76 -2.90
N LYS A 233 -15.28 7.48 -2.14
CA LYS A 233 -13.89 7.11 -1.84
C LYS A 233 -13.75 5.71 -1.24
N ASN A 234 -14.77 5.22 -0.54
CA ASN A 234 -14.73 3.90 0.11
C ASN A 234 -14.82 2.75 -0.89
N LYS A 235 -15.17 3.04 -2.14
CA LYS A 235 -15.34 2.06 -3.21
C LYS A 235 -14.23 2.10 -4.26
N ILE A 236 -13.27 3.01 -4.11
CA ILE A 236 -12.11 3.08 -5.02
C ILE A 236 -11.28 1.81 -4.84
N LEU A 237 -11.13 1.06 -5.93
CA LEU A 237 -10.41 -0.21 -5.97
C LEU A 237 -8.94 0.02 -6.32
N ALA A 238 -8.68 0.90 -7.28
CA ALA A 238 -7.34 1.29 -7.72
C ALA A 238 -7.35 2.75 -8.20
N LYS A 239 -6.19 3.40 -8.13
CA LYS A 239 -6.00 4.76 -8.63
C LYS A 239 -4.56 4.99 -9.08
N LYS A 240 -4.39 5.67 -10.20
CA LYS A 240 -3.09 6.07 -10.74
C LYS A 240 -3.10 7.56 -11.02
N ALA A 241 -1.96 8.20 -10.82
CA ALA A 241 -1.75 9.57 -11.27
C ALA A 241 -0.31 9.77 -11.74
N SER A 242 -0.14 10.52 -12.81
CA SER A 242 1.14 10.75 -13.49
C SER A 242 1.19 12.13 -14.10
N TYR A 243 2.35 12.79 -14.03
CA TYR A 243 2.59 14.01 -14.81
C TYR A 243 3.00 13.65 -16.23
N ASP A 244 2.41 14.33 -17.21
CA ASP A 244 2.76 14.20 -18.61
C ASP A 244 2.96 15.58 -19.25
N TYR A 245 3.43 15.60 -20.49
CA TYR A 245 3.63 16.79 -21.29
C TYR A 245 2.83 16.73 -22.59
N GLU A 246 1.66 17.34 -22.56
CA GLU A 246 0.71 17.40 -23.66
C GLU A 246 0.75 18.79 -24.32
N ARG A 247 1.03 18.83 -25.62
CA ARG A 247 0.89 20.05 -26.47
C ARG A 247 1.59 21.32 -25.93
N GLY A 248 2.73 21.17 -25.27
CA GLY A 248 3.49 22.31 -24.75
C GLY A 248 3.15 22.71 -23.31
N LYS A 249 2.37 21.91 -22.60
CA LYS A 249 1.96 22.16 -21.21
C LYS A 249 2.15 20.89 -20.37
N THR A 250 2.48 21.07 -19.10
CA THR A 250 2.44 19.99 -18.11
C THR A 250 0.99 19.70 -17.77
N VAL A 251 0.60 18.43 -17.82
CA VAL A 251 -0.73 17.93 -17.44
C VAL A 251 -0.58 16.81 -16.40
N ILE A 252 -1.69 16.47 -15.74
CA ILE A 252 -1.78 15.30 -14.87
C ILE A 252 -2.84 14.37 -15.44
N GLY A 253 -2.44 13.15 -15.78
CA GLY A 253 -3.37 12.06 -16.05
C GLY A 253 -3.78 11.40 -14.74
N VAL A 254 -5.07 11.18 -14.54
CA VAL A 254 -5.63 10.47 -13.39
C VAL A 254 -6.53 9.35 -13.88
N GLU A 255 -6.28 8.15 -13.37
CA GLU A 255 -7.14 6.97 -13.59
C GLU A 255 -7.71 6.53 -12.24
N ILE A 256 -9.03 6.35 -12.14
CA ILE A 256 -9.72 5.84 -10.94
C ILE A 256 -10.63 4.67 -11.31
N TYR A 257 -10.39 3.52 -10.70
CA TYR A 257 -11.23 2.35 -10.82
C TYR A 257 -12.17 2.24 -9.61
N VAL A 258 -13.48 2.33 -9.83
CA VAL A 258 -14.52 2.32 -8.79
C VAL A 258 -15.78 1.64 -9.29
N ASP A 259 -16.38 0.75 -8.48
CA ASP A 259 -17.64 0.04 -8.81
C ASP A 259 -17.63 -0.69 -10.18
N GLY A 260 -16.44 -1.07 -10.69
CA GLY A 260 -16.29 -1.71 -12.01
C GLY A 260 -16.27 -0.73 -13.20
N PHE A 261 -16.21 0.58 -12.93
CA PHE A 261 -15.99 1.64 -13.91
C PHE A 261 -14.58 2.20 -13.78
N GLU A 262 -14.06 2.69 -14.90
CA GLU A 262 -12.80 3.43 -14.98
C GLU A 262 -13.11 4.87 -15.35
N TYR A 263 -12.52 5.81 -14.61
CA TYR A 263 -12.46 7.21 -14.96
C TYR A 263 -11.05 7.55 -15.38
N ASP A 264 -10.86 7.95 -16.63
CA ASP A 264 -9.59 8.47 -17.15
C ASP A 264 -9.79 9.95 -17.51
N VAL A 265 -8.94 10.80 -16.94
CA VAL A 265 -9.05 12.25 -17.05
C VAL A 265 -7.71 12.95 -17.04
N GLU A 266 -7.62 13.98 -17.88
CA GLU A 266 -6.47 14.86 -17.97
C GLU A 266 -6.81 16.22 -17.32
N LEU A 267 -5.95 16.68 -16.43
CA LEU A 267 -6.04 17.97 -15.75
C LEU A 267 -4.86 18.87 -16.11
N ASP A 268 -5.08 20.17 -16.19
CA ASP A 268 -3.98 21.15 -16.24
C ASP A 268 -3.19 21.08 -14.92
N ALA A 269 -1.88 20.79 -15.02
CA ALA A 269 -1.08 20.49 -13.83
C ALA A 269 -0.88 21.68 -12.89
N MET A 270 -1.04 22.92 -13.37
CA MET A 270 -0.85 24.12 -12.54
C MET A 270 -2.13 24.51 -11.81
N THR A 271 -3.28 24.30 -12.44
CA THR A 271 -4.57 24.81 -11.96
C THR A 271 -5.51 23.73 -11.45
N GLY A 272 -5.29 22.48 -11.85
CA GLY A 272 -6.24 21.38 -11.63
C GLY A 272 -7.50 21.48 -12.48
N ALA A 273 -7.54 22.36 -13.49
CA ALA A 273 -8.68 22.47 -14.38
C ALA A 273 -8.76 21.23 -15.28
N VAL A 274 -9.89 20.52 -15.22
CA VAL A 274 -10.16 19.36 -16.09
C VAL A 274 -10.13 19.79 -17.56
N GLN A 275 -9.25 19.18 -18.34
CA GLN A 275 -9.10 19.44 -19.78
C GLN A 275 -9.92 18.47 -20.61
N LYS A 276 -9.91 17.19 -20.24
CA LYS A 276 -10.49 16.12 -21.05
C LYS A 276 -10.85 14.91 -20.19
N TRP A 277 -12.02 14.32 -20.45
CA TRP A 277 -12.37 12.95 -20.03
C TRP A 277 -12.17 12.02 -21.22
N ASN A 278 -11.61 10.84 -20.97
CA ASN A 278 -11.35 9.81 -21.99
C ASN A 278 -12.39 8.69 -21.95
#